data_AF-A0A2J0JI93-F1
#
_entry.id   AF-A0A2J0JI93-F1
#
_cell.length_a   1.000
_cell.length_b   1.000
_cell.length_c   1.000
_cell.angle_alpha   90.00
_cell.angle_beta   90.00
_cell.angle_gamma   90.00
#
_symmetry.space_group_name_H-M   'P 1'
#
loop_
_entity.id
_entity.type
_entity.pdbx_description
1 polymer ?
#
loop_
_entity_poly.entity_id
_entity_poly.type
_entity_poly.pdbx_seq_one_letter_code
_entity_poly.pdbx_strand_id
1 'polypeptide(L)' 'MQKKNIKLNKKQNLNRQGLVNANTNELVFVPIEKVISKILLIRKKKVMIDRDLAELYGVETKILNQAVKR' A
#
# COMPACT_ATOMS: atom_id res chain seq x y z
N MET A 1 -37.27 11.99 -17.59
CA MET A 1 -36.02 12.78 -17.42
C MET A 1 -35.60 12.78 -15.96
N GLN A 2 -34.77 11.84 -15.51
CA GLN A 2 -34.18 11.85 -14.15
C GLN A 2 -32.76 11.26 -14.21
N LYS A 3 -31.79 12.03 -14.73
CA LYS A 3 -30.39 11.61 -14.95
C LYS A 3 -29.37 12.29 -14.01
N LYS A 4 -29.75 12.75 -12.81
CA LYS A 4 -28.84 13.55 -11.96
C LYS A 4 -28.42 12.97 -10.60
N ASN A 5 -29.09 11.96 -10.05
CA ASN A 5 -28.77 11.48 -8.69
C ASN A 5 -27.78 10.31 -8.59
N ILE A 6 -27.32 9.73 -9.71
CA ILE A 6 -26.38 8.60 -9.68
C ILE A 6 -24.91 9.05 -9.74
N LYS A 7 -24.63 10.26 -10.22
CA LYS A 7 -23.25 10.77 -10.36
C LYS A 7 -22.66 11.36 -9.07
N LEU A 8 -23.48 11.68 -8.07
CA LEU A 8 -23.01 12.30 -6.83
C LEU A 8 -22.45 11.28 -5.82
N ASN A 9 -22.97 10.05 -5.81
CA ASN A 9 -22.51 8.98 -4.93
C ASN A 9 -21.18 8.33 -5.38
N LYS A 10 -20.70 8.63 -6.60
CA LYS A 10 -19.44 8.09 -7.10
C LYS A 10 -18.20 8.83 -6.58
N LYS A 11 -18.36 10.08 -6.10
CA LYS A 11 -17.25 10.93 -5.62
C LYS A 11 -16.93 10.79 -4.14
N GLN A 12 -17.77 10.11 -3.36
CA GLN A 12 -17.54 9.88 -1.92
C GLN A 12 -16.77 8.58 -1.63
N ASN A 13 -16.59 7.70 -2.62
CA ASN A 13 -15.87 6.42 -2.45
C ASN A 13 -14.37 6.53 -2.78
N LEU A 14 -13.73 7.63 -2.39
CA LEU A 14 -12.28 7.85 -2.49
C LEU A 14 -11.60 7.98 -1.11
N ASN A 15 -12.35 7.79 -0.02
CA ASN A 15 -11.87 7.94 1.36
C ASN A 15 -11.75 6.60 2.12
N ARG A 16 -11.45 5.49 1.45
CA ARG A 16 -11.19 4.21 2.14
C ARG A 16 -9.75 4.20 2.67
N GLN A 17 -9.53 4.90 3.78
CA GLN A 17 -8.41 4.63 4.67
C GLN A 17 -8.76 3.39 5.49
N GLY A 18 -7.98 2.31 5.38
CA GLY A 18 -8.18 1.13 6.22
C GLY A 18 -7.35 -0.07 5.79
N LEU A 19 -6.46 -0.49 6.69
CA LEU A 19 -5.66 -1.71 6.68
C LEU A 19 -6.57 -2.96 6.59
N VAL A 20 -6.19 -3.96 5.81
CA VAL A 20 -6.92 -5.23 5.68
C VAL A 20 -6.03 -6.44 6.02
N ASN A 21 -6.68 -7.45 6.57
CA ASN A 21 -6.11 -8.52 7.38
C ASN A 21 -5.56 -9.71 6.56
N ALA A 22 -4.68 -10.49 7.19
CA ALA A 22 -3.68 -11.39 6.62
C ALA A 22 -4.14 -12.63 5.78
N ASN A 23 -5.31 -12.65 5.13
CA ASN A 23 -5.77 -13.87 4.42
C ASN A 23 -6.52 -13.68 3.07
N THR A 24 -6.36 -12.57 2.33
CA THR A 24 -7.02 -12.43 1.01
C THR A 24 -6.17 -11.73 -0.05
N ASN A 25 -6.28 -12.20 -1.31
CA ASN A 25 -5.67 -11.63 -2.52
C ASN A 25 -6.33 -10.28 -2.91
N GLU A 26 -6.44 -9.34 -1.98
CA GLU A 26 -6.96 -8.00 -2.24
C GLU A 26 -5.83 -6.98 -2.42
N LEU A 27 -6.04 -6.04 -3.34
CA LEU A 27 -5.06 -5.00 -3.64
C LEU A 27 -4.99 -3.99 -2.48
N VAL A 28 -3.85 -3.96 -1.79
CA VAL A 28 -3.58 -3.02 -0.69
C VAL A 28 -3.33 -1.63 -1.27
N PHE A 29 -4.24 -0.69 -0.98
CA PHE A 29 -4.04 0.73 -1.31
C PHE A 29 -3.15 1.38 -0.24
N VAL A 30 -1.92 1.74 -0.61
CA VAL A 30 -1.00 2.48 0.27
C VAL A 30 -0.79 3.91 -0.27
N PRO A 31 -1.02 4.95 0.55
CA PRO A 31 -0.69 6.32 0.18
C PRO A 31 0.78 6.49 -0.20
N ILE A 32 1.04 7.23 -1.28
CA ILE A 32 2.40 7.49 -1.80
C ILE A 32 3.30 8.16 -0.75
N GLU A 33 2.72 9.03 0.08
CA GLU A 33 3.41 9.74 1.16
C GLU A 33 4.03 8.78 2.18
N LYS A 34 3.30 7.70 2.52
CA LYS A 34 3.77 6.66 3.45
C LYS A 34 4.93 5.86 2.87
N VAL A 35 4.95 5.67 1.54
CA VAL A 35 6.06 5.03 0.84
C VAL A 35 7.29 5.95 0.86
N ILE A 36 7.10 7.23 0.53
CA ILE A 36 8.20 8.21 0.46
C ILE A 36 8.85 8.41 1.83
N SER A 37 8.08 8.47 2.91
CA SER A 37 8.62 8.63 4.27
C SER A 37 9.50 7.46 4.73
N LYS A 38 9.35 6.27 4.11
CA LYS A 38 10.12 5.06 4.40
C LYS A 38 11.37 4.91 3.53
N ILE A 39 11.60 5.82 2.58
CA ILE A 39 12.80 5.79 1.72
C ILE A 39 13.95 6.55 2.37
N LEU A 40 15.07 5.86 2.54
CA LEU A 40 16.33 6.40 3.06
C LEU A 40 17.31 6.69 1.92
N LEU A 41 18.17 7.70 2.11
CA LEU A 41 19.26 8.01 1.18
C LEU A 41 20.59 7.48 1.74
N ILE A 42 21.05 6.33 1.24
CA ILE A 42 22.29 5.68 1.69
C ILE A 42 23.26 5.62 0.52
N ARG A 43 24.47 6.19 0.67
CA ARG A 43 25.51 6.21 -0.38
C ARG A 43 24.98 6.72 -1.72
N LYS A 44 24.19 7.79 -1.69
CA LYS A 44 23.50 8.39 -2.86
C LYS A 44 22.47 7.48 -3.54
N LYS A 45 22.00 6.43 -2.88
CA LYS A 45 20.94 5.54 -3.37
C LYS A 45 19.71 5.64 -2.48
N LYS A 46 18.53 5.58 -3.12
CA LYS A 46 17.24 5.46 -2.43
C LYS A 46 17.03 4.01 -2.02
N VAL A 47 16.88 3.75 -0.73
CA VAL A 47 16.77 2.40 -0.14
C VAL A 47 15.57 2.36 0.79
N MET A 48 14.77 1.32 0.73
CA MET A 48 13.73 1.03 1.72
C MET A 48 14.16 -0.17 2.56
N ILE A 49 13.94 -0.10 3.86
CA ILE A 49 14.27 -1.20 4.77
C ILE A 49 13.27 -2.36 4.55
N ASP A 50 13.76 -3.59 4.66
CA ASP A 50 12.97 -4.81 4.50
C ASP A 50 11.76 -4.88 5.44
N ARG A 51 11.91 -4.41 6.69
CA ARG A 51 10.81 -4.27 7.67
C ARG A 51 9.71 -3.33 7.16
N ASP A 52 10.10 -2.17 6.65
CA ASP A 52 9.16 -1.18 6.12
C ASP A 52 8.43 -1.69 4.88
N LEU A 53 9.15 -2.44 4.04
CA LEU A 53 8.62 -3.09 2.86
C LEU A 53 7.63 -4.21 3.24
N ALA A 54 7.96 -5.03 4.23
CA ALA A 54 7.10 -6.10 4.72
C ALA A 54 5.77 -5.56 5.30
N GLU A 55 5.84 -4.46 6.07
CA GLU A 55 4.64 -3.75 6.57
C GLU A 55 3.80 -3.20 5.41
N LEU A 56 4.43 -2.65 4.37
CA LEU A 56 3.75 -2.12 3.19
C LEU A 56 2.93 -3.18 2.45
N TYR A 57 3.48 -4.39 2.35
CA TYR A 57 2.85 -5.53 1.69
C TYR A 57 1.98 -6.38 2.64
N GLY A 58 1.93 -6.06 3.93
CA GLY A 58 1.18 -6.82 4.93
C GLY A 58 1.70 -8.26 5.13
N VAL A 59 2.99 -8.50 4.86
CA VAL A 59 3.62 -9.82 4.96
C VAL A 59 4.68 -9.83 6.06
N GLU A 60 5.05 -11.03 6.54
CA GLU A 60 6.20 -11.18 7.42
C GLU A 60 7.53 -10.94 6.65
N THR A 61 8.50 -10.33 7.33
CA THR A 61 9.85 -10.11 6.77
C THR A 61 10.54 -11.41 6.33
N LYS A 62 10.25 -12.53 7.00
CA LYS A 62 10.75 -13.86 6.61
C LYS A 62 10.25 -14.27 5.23
N ILE A 63 8.96 -14.07 4.94
CA ILE A 63 8.34 -14.39 3.64
C ILE A 63 8.94 -13.52 2.54
N LEU A 64 9.10 -12.22 2.82
CA LEU A 64 9.75 -11.29 1.91
C LEU A 64 11.19 -11.71 1.59
N ASN A 65 11.98 -12.06 2.61
CA ASN A 65 13.36 -12.52 2.45
C ASN A 65 13.46 -13.85 1.71
N GLN A 66 12.49 -14.75 1.85
CA GLN A 66 12.40 -16.00 1.08
C GLN A 66 12.10 -15.74 -0.40
N ALA A 67 11.26 -14.75 -0.71
CA ALA A 67 10.92 -14.41 -2.10
C ALA A 67 12.10 -13.81 -2.88
N VAL A 68 12.97 -13.06 -2.21
CA VAL A 68 14.13 -12.38 -2.85
C VAL A 68 15.34 -13.31 -3.05
N LYS A 69 15.48 -14.37 -2.24
CA LYS A 69 16.63 -15.31 -2.28
C LYS A 69 16.54 -16.39 -3.37
N ARG A 70 15.53 -16.34 -4.24
CA ARG A 70 15.31 -17.32 -5.32
C ARG A 70 16.32 -17.15 -6.45
#